data_AF-A0A174BZD9-F1
#
_entry.id   AF-A0A174BZD9-F1
#
_cell.length_a   1.000
_cell.length_b   1.000
_cell.length_c   1.000
_cell.angle_alpha   90.00
_cell.angle_beta   90.00
_cell.angle_gamma   90.00
#
_symmetry.space_group_name_H-M   'P 1'
#
loop_
_entity.id
_entity.type
_entity.pdbx_description
1 polymer ?
#
loop_
_entity_poly.entity_id
_entity_poly.type
_entity_poly.pdbx_seq_one_letter_code
_entity_poly.pdbx_strand_id
1 'polypeptide(L)'
;MFNKDNIFITVNEEVSSIIQQYVIREIKKVLDKYKSITTEEISSVEKLINSISNEELKEEFLNDWSMSVKIAKEIGENEVDDRIISMYQNLKGNGLEELSIDYVINWCNELEEQGYVMINDYSIIYKSSANLRDIARELLDDMLDDAIYVDALIDKDSLVEYWIEQTSKEDVIDDLIRGNNIEELLGLVPETIYEDEYNKYLYSEIDC
;
A
#
# COMPACT_ATOMS: atom_id res chain seq x y z
N MET A 1 -16.71 38.29 10.19
CA MET A 1 -16.91 38.49 8.75
C MET A 1 -15.63 39.08 8.18
N PHE A 2 -14.76 38.24 7.60
CA PHE A 2 -13.65 38.72 6.77
C PHE A 2 -14.15 38.83 5.32
N ASN A 3 -13.91 39.97 4.70
CA ASN A 3 -14.37 40.31 3.36
C ASN A 3 -13.61 39.44 2.33
N LYS A 4 -14.33 38.60 1.57
CA LYS A 4 -13.76 37.50 0.75
C LYS A 4 -13.18 37.95 -0.60
N ASP A 5 -13.24 39.23 -0.96
CA ASP A 5 -13.03 39.63 -2.37
C ASP A 5 -11.78 40.45 -2.67
N ASN A 6 -10.91 40.77 -1.70
CA ASN A 6 -9.68 41.53 -1.98
C ASN A 6 -8.46 40.91 -1.28
N ILE A 7 -7.79 39.98 -1.98
CA ILE A 7 -6.45 39.51 -1.59
C ILE A 7 -5.45 40.61 -1.96
N PHE A 8 -4.93 41.30 -0.95
CA PHE A 8 -3.82 42.24 -1.13
C PHE A 8 -2.52 41.46 -1.22
N ILE A 9 -1.91 41.47 -2.41
CA ILE A 9 -0.62 40.83 -2.67
C ILE A 9 0.45 41.91 -2.64
N THR A 10 1.25 41.95 -1.58
CA THR A 10 2.45 42.78 -1.50
C THR A 10 3.64 41.94 -1.95
N VAL A 11 4.28 42.34 -3.05
CA VAL A 11 5.51 41.71 -3.57
C VAL A 11 6.70 42.54 -3.10
N ASN A 12 7.87 41.91 -2.87
CA ASN A 12 9.09 42.57 -2.41
C ASN A 12 9.33 43.92 -3.13
N GLU A 13 9.46 45.00 -2.37
CA GLU A 13 9.64 46.37 -2.86
C GLU A 13 10.98 46.56 -3.60
N GLU A 14 11.95 45.68 -3.37
CA GLU A 14 13.26 45.66 -4.06
C GLU A 14 13.17 45.14 -5.50
N VAL A 15 12.03 44.58 -5.90
CA VAL A 15 11.82 43.98 -7.22
C VAL A 15 11.15 44.99 -8.16
N SER A 16 11.64 45.13 -9.40
CA SER A 16 11.11 46.14 -10.35
C SER A 16 9.61 45.99 -10.61
N SER A 17 8.94 47.11 -10.92
CA SER A 17 7.49 47.14 -11.21
C SER A 17 7.06 46.20 -12.34
N ILE A 18 7.94 45.96 -13.33
CA ILE A 18 7.67 45.01 -14.42
C ILE A 18 7.65 43.58 -13.87
N ILE A 19 8.62 43.19 -13.04
CA ILE A 19 8.68 41.85 -12.45
C ILE A 19 7.53 41.65 -11.45
N GLN A 20 7.16 42.67 -10.67
CA GLN A 20 5.98 42.63 -9.80
C GLN A 20 4.71 42.28 -10.58
N GLN A 21 4.53 42.78 -11.81
CA GLN A 21 3.37 42.41 -12.65
C GLN A 21 3.37 40.93 -13.06
N TYR A 22 4.53 40.36 -13.37
CA TYR A 22 4.64 38.92 -13.65
C TYR A 22 4.25 38.10 -12.42
N VAL A 23 4.79 38.42 -11.26
CA VAL A 23 4.48 37.75 -9.98
C VAL A 23 2.98 37.82 -9.67
N ILE A 24 2.37 39.00 -9.79
CA ILE A 24 0.91 39.17 -9.56
C ILE A 24 0.10 38.32 -10.53
N ARG A 25 0.49 38.22 -11.81
CA ARG A 25 -0.22 37.37 -12.79
C ARG A 25 -0.12 35.89 -12.45
N GLU A 26 1.04 35.42 -11.97
CA GLU A 26 1.20 34.03 -11.53
C GLU A 26 0.37 33.72 -10.29
N ILE A 27 0.40 34.59 -9.28
CA ILE A 27 -0.42 34.43 -8.07
C ILE A 27 -1.91 34.42 -8.44
N LYS A 28 -2.36 35.31 -9.34
CA LYS A 28 -3.75 35.30 -9.82
C LYS A 28 -4.12 33.98 -10.50
N LYS A 29 -3.26 33.45 -11.37
CA LYS A 29 -3.50 32.13 -12.00
C LYS A 29 -3.61 31.03 -10.94
N VAL A 30 -2.79 31.06 -9.90
CA VAL A 30 -2.88 30.10 -8.79
C VAL A 30 -4.20 30.28 -8.05
N LEU A 31 -4.54 31.50 -7.63
CA LEU A 31 -5.80 31.80 -6.93
C LEU A 31 -7.04 31.40 -7.73
N ASP A 32 -7.03 31.64 -9.04
CA ASP A 32 -8.15 31.28 -9.92
C ASP A 32 -8.39 29.76 -9.97
N LYS A 33 -7.36 28.91 -9.77
CA LYS A 33 -7.53 27.45 -9.68
C LYS A 33 -8.40 27.01 -8.51
N TYR A 34 -8.34 27.74 -7.38
CA TYR A 34 -9.07 27.39 -6.16
C TYR A 34 -10.47 28.00 -6.09
N LYS A 35 -10.85 28.87 -7.03
CA LYS A 35 -12.20 29.48 -7.08
C LYS A 35 -13.30 28.49 -7.47
N SER A 36 -12.96 27.43 -8.20
CA SER A 36 -13.91 26.43 -8.70
C SER A 36 -14.12 25.25 -7.75
N ILE A 37 -13.48 25.25 -6.58
CA ILE A 37 -13.59 24.17 -5.61
C ILE A 37 -14.98 24.18 -4.99
N THR A 38 -15.63 23.01 -4.96
CA THR A 38 -16.95 22.87 -4.36
C THR A 38 -16.86 22.73 -2.84
N THR A 39 -17.95 23.04 -2.13
CA THR A 39 -18.04 22.79 -0.69
C THR A 39 -17.95 21.30 -0.34
N GLU A 40 -18.38 20.42 -1.25
CA GLU A 40 -18.26 18.97 -1.11
C GLU A 40 -16.80 18.54 -1.14
N GLU A 41 -16.02 19.03 -2.12
CA GLU A 41 -14.58 18.73 -2.21
C GLU A 41 -13.81 19.22 -0.97
N ILE A 42 -14.14 20.42 -0.47
CA ILE A 42 -13.54 20.94 0.78
C ILE A 42 -13.84 19.99 1.93
N SER A 43 -15.12 19.62 2.12
CA SER A 43 -15.53 18.77 3.24
C SER A 43 -14.89 17.39 3.18
N SER A 44 -14.81 16.76 2.00
CA SER A 44 -14.20 15.44 1.84
C SER A 44 -12.69 15.49 2.11
N VAL A 45 -11.99 16.50 1.60
CA VAL A 45 -10.55 16.65 1.84
C VAL A 45 -10.28 16.98 3.32
N GLU A 46 -11.06 17.85 3.95
CA GLU A 46 -10.92 18.12 5.39
C GLU A 46 -11.16 16.86 6.23
N LYS A 47 -12.12 16.00 5.87
CA LYS A 47 -12.35 14.71 6.54
C LYS A 47 -11.12 13.81 6.43
N LEU A 48 -10.55 13.67 5.23
CA LEU A 48 -9.31 12.92 4.98
C LEU A 48 -8.12 13.47 5.78
N ILE A 49 -7.86 14.78 5.71
CA ILE A 49 -6.72 15.38 6.41
C ILE A 49 -6.86 15.24 7.93
N ASN A 50 -8.08 15.30 8.47
CA ASN A 50 -8.32 15.15 9.90
C ASN A 50 -8.23 13.69 10.39
N SER A 51 -8.36 12.70 9.50
CA SER A 51 -8.17 11.29 9.85
C SER A 51 -6.70 10.86 9.86
N ILE A 52 -5.81 11.68 9.29
CA ILE A 52 -4.37 11.41 9.25
C ILE A 52 -3.69 12.01 10.49
N SER A 53 -3.06 11.16 11.31
CA SER A 53 -2.22 11.56 12.44
C SER A 53 -0.74 11.67 12.10
N ASN A 54 -0.27 10.93 11.10
CA ASN A 54 1.10 10.99 10.62
C ASN A 54 1.37 12.32 9.91
N GLU A 55 2.28 13.13 10.44
CA GLU A 55 2.58 14.47 9.92
C GLU A 55 3.24 14.45 8.53
N GLU A 56 4.05 13.44 8.22
CA GLU A 56 4.68 13.29 6.90
C GLU A 56 3.63 12.98 5.84
N LEU A 57 2.77 11.99 6.11
CA LEU A 57 1.65 11.62 5.25
C LEU A 57 0.68 12.80 5.07
N LYS A 58 0.37 13.52 6.16
CA LYS A 58 -0.49 14.71 6.10
C LYS A 58 0.10 15.79 5.19
N GLU A 59 1.40 16.04 5.29
CA GLU A 59 2.11 17.02 4.48
C GLU A 59 2.11 16.63 2.99
N GLU A 60 2.22 15.34 2.65
CA GLU A 60 2.08 14.87 1.26
C GLU A 60 0.74 15.27 0.65
N PHE A 61 -0.37 15.03 1.36
CA PHE A 61 -1.70 15.40 0.90
C PHE A 61 -1.91 16.92 0.83
N LEU A 62 -1.38 17.68 1.79
CA LEU A 62 -1.45 19.14 1.77
C LEU A 62 -0.70 19.76 0.58
N ASN A 63 0.36 19.10 0.10
CA ASN A 63 1.15 19.56 -1.05
C ASN A 63 0.51 19.27 -2.41
N ASP A 64 -0.42 18.31 -2.50
CA ASP A 64 -1.16 18.01 -3.73
C ASP A 64 -2.68 17.96 -3.51
N TRP A 65 -3.33 19.10 -3.77
CA TRP A 65 -4.79 19.22 -3.75
C TRP A 65 -5.50 18.25 -4.70
N SER A 66 -4.96 18.04 -5.91
CA SER A 66 -5.62 17.18 -6.91
C SER A 66 -5.60 15.73 -6.47
N MET A 67 -4.49 15.28 -5.91
CA MET A 67 -4.35 13.95 -5.31
C MET A 67 -5.29 13.81 -4.10
N SER A 68 -5.29 14.78 -3.19
CA SER A 68 -6.18 14.80 -2.03
C SER A 68 -7.65 14.69 -2.41
N VAL A 69 -8.11 15.45 -3.41
CA VAL A 69 -9.51 15.37 -3.88
C VAL A 69 -9.82 14.00 -4.48
N LYS A 70 -8.89 13.42 -5.24
CA LYS A 70 -9.07 12.09 -5.84
C LYS A 70 -9.23 11.03 -4.74
N ILE A 71 -8.31 10.98 -3.79
CA ILE A 71 -8.32 10.00 -2.71
C ILE A 71 -9.51 10.20 -1.79
N ALA A 72 -9.85 11.44 -1.41
CA ALA A 72 -11.02 11.73 -0.60
C ALA A 72 -12.34 11.28 -1.25
N LYS A 73 -12.45 11.37 -2.59
CA LYS A 73 -13.61 10.85 -3.34
C LYS A 73 -13.65 9.32 -3.35
N GLU A 74 -12.50 8.66 -3.48
CA GLU A 74 -12.39 7.20 -3.43
C GLU A 74 -12.71 6.65 -2.03
N ILE A 75 -12.32 7.35 -0.96
CA ILE A 75 -12.65 7.02 0.44
C ILE A 75 -14.15 7.15 0.71
N GLY A 76 -14.77 8.21 0.17
CA GLY A 76 -16.19 8.48 0.37
C GLY A 76 -16.55 8.64 1.86
N GLU A 77 -17.47 7.82 2.35
CA GLU A 77 -17.93 7.90 3.74
C GLU A 77 -17.18 6.99 4.71
N ASN A 78 -16.27 6.15 4.22
CA ASN A 78 -15.52 5.20 5.04
C ASN A 78 -14.71 5.90 6.15
N GLU A 79 -14.60 5.23 7.28
CA GLU A 79 -13.66 5.59 8.34
C GLU A 79 -12.29 4.99 8.01
N VAL A 80 -11.28 5.85 7.93
CA VAL A 80 -9.92 5.47 7.56
C VAL A 80 -8.92 6.07 8.55
N ASP A 81 -7.76 5.44 8.67
CA ASP A 81 -6.64 5.88 9.50
C ASP A 81 -5.34 5.92 8.67
N ASP A 82 -4.23 6.29 9.31
CA ASP A 82 -2.90 6.34 8.68
C ASP A 82 -2.53 5.03 7.97
N ARG A 83 -2.87 3.89 8.57
CA ARG A 83 -2.58 2.56 8.04
C ARG A 83 -3.35 2.33 6.75
N ILE A 84 -4.67 2.50 6.76
CA ILE A 84 -5.52 2.27 5.58
C ILE A 84 -5.09 3.18 4.42
N ILE A 85 -4.81 4.45 4.70
CA ILE A 85 -4.41 5.42 3.67
C ILE A 85 -3.04 5.07 3.09
N SER A 86 -2.05 4.76 3.94
CA SER A 86 -0.70 4.41 3.49
C SER A 86 -0.71 3.11 2.68
N MET A 87 -1.39 2.08 3.17
CA MET A 87 -1.51 0.80 2.45
C MET A 87 -2.18 1.01 1.11
N TYR A 88 -3.25 1.81 1.05
CA TYR A 88 -3.93 2.12 -0.21
C TYR A 88 -3.01 2.77 -1.24
N GLN A 89 -2.24 3.78 -0.83
CA GLN A 89 -1.32 4.48 -1.74
C GLN A 89 -0.17 3.57 -2.20
N ASN A 90 0.46 2.83 -1.29
CA ASN A 90 1.58 1.96 -1.63
C ASN A 90 1.14 0.78 -2.51
N LEU A 91 0.00 0.15 -2.22
CA LEU A 91 -0.54 -0.93 -3.04
C LEU A 91 -0.92 -0.45 -4.45
N LYS A 92 -1.51 0.74 -4.59
CA LYS A 92 -1.72 1.36 -5.91
C LYS A 92 -0.40 1.64 -6.63
N GLY A 93 0.63 2.07 -5.91
CA GLY A 93 1.99 2.26 -6.44
C GLY A 93 2.61 0.96 -6.97
N ASN A 94 2.25 -0.17 -6.35
CA ASN A 94 2.70 -1.52 -6.72
C ASN A 94 1.84 -2.18 -7.80
N GLY A 95 1.15 -1.40 -8.63
CA GLY A 95 0.47 -1.92 -9.83
C GLY A 95 -0.98 -2.35 -9.61
N LEU A 96 -1.53 -2.23 -8.40
CA LEU A 96 -2.96 -2.47 -8.13
C LEU A 96 -3.80 -1.21 -8.47
N GLU A 97 -3.77 -0.77 -9.73
CA GLU A 97 -4.39 0.50 -10.16
C GLU A 97 -5.91 0.56 -9.92
N GLU A 98 -6.61 -0.57 -10.08
CA GLU A 98 -8.07 -0.69 -9.89
C GLU A 98 -8.49 -0.94 -8.43
N LEU A 99 -7.57 -0.79 -7.47
CA LEU A 99 -7.83 -1.01 -6.05
C LEU A 99 -8.88 -0.03 -5.50
N SER A 100 -9.95 -0.59 -4.90
CA SER A 100 -10.90 0.15 -4.05
C SER A 100 -10.39 0.20 -2.61
N ILE A 101 -10.66 1.31 -1.92
CA ILE A 101 -10.37 1.47 -0.50
C ILE A 101 -11.07 0.42 0.36
N ASP A 102 -12.27 -0.03 -0.06
CA ASP A 102 -13.06 -1.01 0.67
C ASP A 102 -12.33 -2.35 0.80
N TYR A 103 -11.56 -2.73 -0.24
CA TYR A 103 -10.71 -3.92 -0.19
C TYR A 103 -9.61 -3.76 0.86
N VAL A 104 -8.94 -2.61 0.90
CA VAL A 104 -7.89 -2.34 1.89
C VAL A 104 -8.45 -2.36 3.31
N ILE A 105 -9.63 -1.78 3.53
CA ILE A 105 -10.31 -1.84 4.83
C ILE A 105 -10.57 -3.29 5.23
N ASN A 106 -11.08 -4.12 4.31
CA ASN A 106 -11.32 -5.53 4.58
C ASN A 106 -10.02 -6.29 4.89
N TRP A 107 -8.98 -6.07 4.11
CA TRP A 107 -7.66 -6.66 4.32
C TRP A 107 -7.04 -6.26 5.65
N CYS A 108 -7.18 -4.99 6.07
CA CYS A 108 -6.73 -4.55 7.39
C CYS A 108 -7.42 -5.33 8.52
N ASN A 109 -8.70 -5.69 8.38
CA ASN A 109 -9.40 -6.51 9.38
C ASN A 109 -8.86 -7.95 9.38
N GLU A 110 -8.67 -8.57 8.21
CA GLU A 110 -8.11 -9.93 8.11
C GLU A 110 -6.68 -10.00 8.67
N LEU A 111 -5.87 -8.96 8.43
CA LEU A 111 -4.53 -8.83 9.00
C LEU A 111 -4.52 -8.73 10.53
N GLU A 112 -5.58 -8.19 11.14
CA GLU A 112 -5.74 -8.24 12.60
C GLU A 112 -6.13 -9.63 13.10
N GLU A 113 -6.95 -10.36 12.35
CA GLU A 113 -7.46 -11.67 12.76
C GLU A 113 -6.43 -12.79 12.62
N GLN A 114 -5.73 -12.87 11.48
CA GLN A 114 -4.82 -13.99 11.18
C GLN A 114 -3.38 -13.57 10.84
N GLY A 115 -3.14 -12.27 10.61
CA GLY A 115 -1.80 -11.72 10.35
C GLY A 115 -1.37 -11.70 8.88
N TYR A 116 -2.16 -12.27 7.97
CA TYR A 116 -1.91 -12.23 6.52
C TYR A 116 -3.22 -12.26 5.73
N VAL A 117 -3.16 -11.88 4.45
CA VAL A 117 -4.27 -11.97 3.50
C VAL A 117 -3.73 -12.19 2.09
N MET A 118 -4.33 -13.12 1.36
CA MET A 118 -4.10 -13.30 -0.07
C MET A 118 -4.95 -12.28 -0.83
N ILE A 119 -4.30 -11.43 -1.63
CA ILE A 119 -5.01 -10.48 -2.51
C ILE A 119 -5.60 -11.24 -3.70
N ASN A 120 -4.83 -12.19 -4.22
CA ASN A 120 -5.14 -13.10 -5.31
C ASN A 120 -4.22 -14.33 -5.18
N ASP A 121 -4.19 -15.21 -6.18
CA ASP A 121 -3.37 -16.43 -6.15
C ASP A 121 -1.85 -16.17 -6.15
N TYR A 122 -1.42 -14.93 -6.42
CA TYR A 122 -0.04 -14.55 -6.71
C TYR A 122 0.48 -13.40 -5.85
N SER A 123 -0.27 -12.97 -4.84
CA SER A 123 0.18 -11.87 -3.99
C SER A 123 -0.44 -11.90 -2.61
N ILE A 124 0.39 -11.53 -1.64
CA ILE A 124 0.09 -11.63 -0.23
C ILE A 124 0.42 -10.31 0.47
N ILE A 125 -0.42 -9.94 1.43
CA ILE A 125 -0.09 -8.93 2.44
C ILE A 125 0.04 -9.64 3.78
N TYR A 126 1.05 -9.31 4.56
CA TYR A 126 1.23 -9.91 5.87
C TYR A 126 1.95 -8.99 6.85
N LYS A 127 1.70 -9.20 8.14
CA LYS A 127 2.50 -8.59 9.21
C LYS A 127 3.85 -9.28 9.23
N SER A 128 4.95 -8.54 9.42
CA SER A 128 6.29 -9.14 9.50
C SER A 128 6.45 -10.14 10.65
N SER A 129 5.55 -10.11 11.64
CA SER A 129 5.47 -11.03 12.78
C SER A 129 4.51 -12.21 12.56
N ALA A 130 3.84 -12.28 11.40
CA ALA A 130 2.86 -13.31 11.11
C ALA A 130 3.50 -14.70 10.97
N ASN A 131 2.77 -15.72 11.39
CA ASN A 131 3.14 -17.10 11.14
C ASN A 131 2.56 -17.54 9.79
N LEU A 132 3.41 -17.60 8.76
CA LEU A 132 3.01 -17.97 7.41
C LEU A 132 2.99 -19.48 7.14
N ARG A 133 3.14 -20.34 8.16
CA ARG A 133 3.25 -21.79 7.96
C ARG A 133 2.02 -22.43 7.32
N ASP A 134 0.83 -21.95 7.67
CA ASP A 134 -0.41 -22.53 7.16
C ASP A 134 -0.60 -22.17 5.68
N ILE A 135 -0.43 -20.90 5.31
CA ILE A 135 -0.48 -20.48 3.91
C ILE A 135 0.67 -21.06 3.08
N ALA A 136 1.86 -21.21 3.65
CA ALA A 136 2.97 -21.86 2.95
C ALA A 136 2.66 -23.31 2.61
N ARG A 137 1.95 -24.04 3.51
CA ARG A 137 1.55 -25.41 3.23
C ARG A 137 0.56 -25.48 2.07
N GLU A 138 -0.41 -24.57 2.01
CA GLU A 138 -1.38 -24.48 0.92
C GLU A 138 -0.69 -24.17 -0.43
N LEU A 139 0.16 -23.14 -0.46
CA LEU A 139 0.88 -22.76 -1.68
C LEU A 139 1.85 -23.85 -2.16
N LEU A 140 2.60 -24.48 -1.26
CA LEU A 140 3.52 -25.56 -1.61
C LEU A 140 2.79 -26.82 -2.10
N ASP A 141 1.57 -27.08 -1.63
CA ASP A 141 0.76 -28.16 -2.18
C ASP A 141 0.50 -27.90 -3.67
N ASP A 142 0.02 -26.72 -4.04
CA ASP A 142 -0.21 -26.39 -5.45
C ASP A 142 1.09 -26.37 -6.28
N MET A 143 2.17 -25.79 -5.74
CA MET A 143 3.47 -25.71 -6.43
C MET A 143 4.06 -27.11 -6.70
N LEU A 144 4.01 -28.03 -5.74
CA LEU A 144 4.64 -29.35 -5.92
C LEU A 144 3.92 -30.26 -6.93
N ASP A 145 2.79 -29.83 -7.50
CA ASP A 145 2.15 -30.51 -8.64
C ASP A 145 2.80 -30.16 -10.00
N ASP A 146 3.63 -29.10 -10.07
CA ASP A 146 4.37 -28.74 -11.27
C ASP A 146 5.88 -29.08 -11.13
N ALA A 147 6.40 -29.78 -12.13
CA ALA A 147 7.79 -30.20 -12.20
C ALA A 147 8.78 -29.02 -12.17
N ILE A 148 8.38 -27.82 -12.60
CA ILE A 148 9.21 -26.61 -12.54
C ILE A 148 9.53 -26.27 -11.08
N TYR A 149 8.53 -26.24 -10.20
CA TYR A 149 8.76 -25.94 -8.78
C TYR A 149 9.42 -27.11 -8.06
N VAL A 150 9.15 -28.35 -8.45
CA VAL A 150 9.88 -29.50 -7.88
C VAL A 150 11.39 -29.37 -8.13
N ASP A 151 11.81 -29.04 -9.35
CA ASP A 151 13.24 -28.84 -9.68
C ASP A 151 13.83 -27.61 -8.98
N ALA A 152 13.02 -26.57 -8.73
CA ALA A 152 13.45 -25.35 -8.03
C ALA A 152 13.57 -25.52 -6.51
N LEU A 153 12.63 -26.22 -5.88
CA LEU A 153 12.51 -26.33 -4.42
C LEU A 153 13.25 -27.52 -3.84
N ILE A 154 13.44 -28.60 -4.61
CA ILE A 154 13.98 -29.87 -4.12
C ILE A 154 15.20 -30.25 -4.96
N ASP A 155 16.37 -30.33 -4.32
CA ASP A 155 17.55 -30.80 -5.02
C ASP A 155 17.45 -32.30 -5.38
N LYS A 156 18.25 -32.70 -6.37
CA LYS A 156 18.17 -34.05 -6.95
C LYS A 156 18.48 -35.15 -5.94
N ASP A 157 19.34 -34.90 -4.97
CA ASP A 157 19.70 -35.92 -3.98
C ASP A 157 18.56 -36.10 -2.98
N SER A 158 17.97 -35.00 -2.48
CA SER A 158 16.77 -35.05 -1.63
C SER A 158 15.56 -35.67 -2.34
N LEU A 159 15.34 -35.38 -3.62
CA LEU A 159 14.25 -35.99 -4.39
C LEU A 159 14.39 -37.52 -4.50
N VAL A 160 15.63 -38.01 -4.68
CA VAL A 160 15.93 -39.44 -4.71
C VAL A 160 15.69 -40.08 -3.33
N GLU A 161 16.07 -39.40 -2.25
CA GLU A 161 15.83 -39.86 -0.88
C GLU A 161 14.33 -39.99 -0.58
N TYR A 162 13.54 -38.94 -0.82
CA TYR A 162 12.08 -38.97 -0.67
C TYR A 162 11.42 -40.09 -1.47
N TRP A 163 11.91 -40.34 -2.69
CA TRP A 163 11.40 -41.43 -3.52
C TRP A 163 11.75 -42.82 -2.96
N ILE A 164 12.97 -43.03 -2.47
CA ILE A 164 13.40 -44.29 -1.85
C ILE A 164 12.60 -44.56 -0.57
N GLU A 165 12.37 -43.53 0.24
CA GLU A 165 11.65 -43.62 1.51
C GLU A 165 10.13 -43.68 1.35
N GLN A 166 9.60 -43.45 0.14
CA GLN A 166 8.17 -43.34 -0.14
C GLN A 166 7.50 -42.23 0.69
N THR A 167 8.21 -41.12 0.88
CA THR A 167 7.74 -39.94 1.61
C THR A 167 6.53 -39.35 0.91
N SER A 168 5.49 -39.00 1.70
CA SER A 168 4.28 -38.40 1.15
C SER A 168 4.53 -36.93 0.78
N LYS A 169 3.71 -36.36 -0.13
CA LYS A 169 3.78 -34.93 -0.48
C LYS A 169 3.63 -34.03 0.75
N GLU A 170 2.70 -34.37 1.65
CA GLU A 170 2.50 -33.66 2.91
C GLU A 170 3.75 -33.66 3.79
N ASP A 171 4.43 -34.80 3.91
CA ASP A 171 5.67 -34.92 4.68
C ASP A 171 6.82 -34.11 4.04
N VAL A 172 6.92 -34.11 2.70
CA VAL A 172 7.89 -33.27 1.97
C VAL A 172 7.65 -31.78 2.26
N ILE A 173 6.40 -31.32 2.20
CA ILE A 173 6.04 -29.93 2.53
C ILE A 173 6.42 -29.60 3.97
N ASP A 174 6.12 -30.50 4.90
CA ASP A 174 6.45 -30.33 6.31
C ASP A 174 7.98 -30.21 6.54
N ASP A 175 8.77 -31.01 5.83
CA ASP A 175 10.23 -30.95 5.88
C ASP A 175 10.76 -29.63 5.27
N LEU A 176 10.22 -29.21 4.11
CA LEU A 176 10.58 -27.93 3.48
C LEU A 176 10.31 -26.75 4.41
N ILE A 177 9.14 -26.69 5.05
CA ILE A 177 8.77 -25.61 5.98
C ILE A 177 9.64 -25.61 7.24
N ARG A 178 10.09 -26.78 7.71
CA ARG A 178 10.96 -26.89 8.90
C ARG A 178 12.40 -26.48 8.61
N GLY A 179 12.87 -26.75 7.40
CA GLY A 179 14.25 -26.51 6.99
C GLY A 179 14.55 -25.09 6.53
N ASN A 180 13.52 -24.33 6.13
CA ASN A 180 13.70 -23.07 5.40
C ASN A 180 13.01 -21.87 6.05
N ASN A 181 13.49 -20.67 5.71
CA ASN A 181 12.71 -19.45 5.92
C ASN A 181 11.53 -19.44 4.94
N ILE A 182 10.32 -19.13 5.42
CA ILE A 182 9.11 -19.21 4.58
C ILE A 182 9.10 -18.18 3.46
N GLU A 183 9.61 -16.98 3.70
CA GLU A 183 9.70 -15.95 2.65
C GLU A 183 10.64 -16.42 1.53
N GLU A 184 11.80 -16.97 1.88
CA GLU A 184 12.74 -17.53 0.90
C GLU A 184 12.15 -18.75 0.17
N LEU A 185 11.48 -19.65 0.91
CA LEU A 185 10.87 -20.86 0.37
C LEU A 185 9.77 -20.57 -0.65
N LEU A 186 8.99 -19.51 -0.42
CA LEU A 186 7.92 -19.06 -1.30
C LEU A 186 8.38 -18.01 -2.33
N GLY A 187 9.68 -17.69 -2.36
CA GLY A 187 10.22 -16.68 -3.28
C GLY A 187 9.71 -15.25 -3.02
N LEU A 188 9.23 -14.95 -1.81
CA LEU A 188 8.70 -13.63 -1.47
C LEU A 188 9.82 -12.59 -1.46
N VAL A 189 9.60 -11.51 -2.20
CA VAL A 189 10.38 -10.28 -2.13
C VAL A 189 9.51 -9.19 -1.50
N PRO A 190 9.50 -9.05 -0.16
CA PRO A 190 8.54 -8.18 0.49
C PRO A 190 8.91 -6.71 0.40
N GLU A 191 7.91 -5.89 0.08
CA GLU A 191 7.95 -4.45 0.13
C GLU A 191 7.15 -3.93 1.32
N THR A 192 7.66 -2.88 1.97
CA THR A 192 6.97 -2.30 3.14
C THR A 192 5.87 -1.38 2.65
N ILE A 193 4.63 -1.69 3.01
CA ILE A 193 3.45 -0.89 2.62
C ILE A 193 2.91 -0.03 3.75
N TYR A 194 3.26 -0.35 5.00
CA TYR A 194 3.00 0.48 6.18
C TYR A 194 3.83 0.00 7.37
N GLU A 195 4.27 0.92 8.22
CA GLU A 195 4.99 0.63 9.45
C GLU A 195 4.61 1.64 10.54
N ASP A 196 4.31 1.14 11.73
CA ASP A 196 4.12 1.93 12.95
C ASP A 196 5.04 1.42 14.07
N GLU A 197 4.92 1.98 15.27
CA GLU A 197 5.77 1.61 16.42
C GLU A 197 5.66 0.13 16.84
N TYR A 198 4.58 -0.55 16.46
CA TYR A 198 4.25 -1.91 16.89
C TYR A 198 4.24 -2.92 15.75
N ASN A 199 3.87 -2.51 14.54
CA ASN A 199 3.58 -3.39 13.43
C ASN A 199 4.25 -2.90 12.14
N LYS A 200 4.77 -3.87 11.38
CA LYS A 200 5.23 -3.67 10.02
C LYS A 200 4.43 -4.57 9.09
N TYR A 201 3.88 -3.97 8.03
CA TYR A 201 3.06 -4.64 7.03
C TYR A 201 3.80 -4.70 5.70
N LEU A 202 3.82 -5.90 5.13
CA LEU A 202 4.59 -6.25 3.96
C LEU A 202 3.63 -6.70 2.85
N TYR A 203 3.92 -6.30 1.63
CA TYR A 203 3.31 -6.81 0.41
C TYR A 203 4.34 -7.61 -0.36
N SER A 204 3.96 -8.73 -0.94
CA SER A 204 4.83 -9.46 -1.84
C SER A 204 4.04 -10.17 -2.93
N GLU A 205 4.61 -10.19 -4.13
CA GLU A 205 4.19 -11.11 -5.18
C GLU A 205 4.83 -12.48 -4.94
N ILE A 206 4.08 -13.53 -5.22
CA ILE A 206 4.54 -14.91 -5.15
C ILE A 206 5.05 -15.25 -6.55
N ASP A 207 6.36 -15.46 -6.66
CA ASP A 207 6.95 -15.92 -7.92
C ASP A 207 6.56 -17.38 -8.12
N CYS A 208 5.68 -17.58 -9.09
CA CYS A 208 5.13 -18.85 -9.50
C CYS A 208 5.42 -19.03 -11.02
#